data_AF-D8LUR4-F1
#
_entry.id   AF-D8LUR4-F1
#
_cell.length_a   1.000
_cell.length_b   1.000
_cell.length_c   1.000
_cell.angle_alpha   90.00
_cell.angle_beta   90.00
_cell.angle_gamma   90.00
#
_symmetry.space_group_name_H-M   'P 1'
#
loop_
_entity.id
_entity.type
_entity.pdbx_description
1 polymer ?
#
loop_
_entity_poly.entity_id
_entity_poly.type
_entity_poly.pdbx_seq_one_letter_code
_entity_poly.pdbx_strand_id
1 'polypeptide(L)'
;MAELKFFADNGFQDITLGIPFGTHQLNDLAAYSQKVRNLNLLVDLEEHVSLLEGTKGHYNLFIKIDTGYHRAGIDASDFDSIIKLATRITQSPNCHFLGLYSHAGHSYDQPSIDDVIRVAREERDAMARVRSALEENGIAVPIVSCGSTPACSLNEDWTGVNEIHAGNYCCYDRMQVAIGSCASERNNAARLLMRVLSVYPSRNTILTDGGGIPLSKDKGGLENWGSVRDHPELFVAK
;
A
#
# COMPACT_ATOMS: atom_id res chain seq x y z
N MET A 1 8.73 -9.78 4.90
CA MET A 1 8.83 -10.73 6.03
C MET A 1 9.18 -10.09 7.37
N ALA A 2 10.21 -9.22 7.48
CA ALA A 2 10.64 -8.71 8.79
C ALA A 2 9.49 -8.07 9.61
N GLU A 3 8.69 -7.19 9.01
CA GLU A 3 7.53 -6.57 9.66
C GLU A 3 6.48 -7.60 10.07
N LEU A 4 6.10 -8.50 9.17
CA LEU A 4 5.15 -9.58 9.47
C LEU A 4 5.58 -10.37 10.71
N LYS A 5 6.86 -10.77 10.77
CA LYS A 5 7.42 -11.49 11.93
C LYS A 5 7.30 -10.65 13.20
N PHE A 6 7.73 -9.39 13.13
CA PHE A 6 7.66 -8.45 14.25
C PHE A 6 6.24 -8.30 14.79
N PHE A 7 5.24 -8.05 13.93
CA PHE A 7 3.86 -7.89 14.36
C PHE A 7 3.27 -9.19 14.92
N ALA A 8 3.49 -10.32 14.25
CA ALA A 8 3.03 -11.63 14.73
C ALA A 8 3.64 -12.02 16.09
N ASP A 9 4.93 -11.75 16.28
CA ASP A 9 5.64 -12.01 17.54
C ASP A 9 5.15 -11.10 18.68
N ASN A 10 4.54 -9.96 18.36
CA ASN A 10 3.97 -9.00 19.30
C ASN A 10 2.44 -9.06 19.38
N GLY A 11 1.83 -10.19 18.99
CA GLY A 11 0.44 -10.50 19.28
C GLY A 11 -0.58 -10.05 18.23
N PHE A 12 -0.15 -9.47 17.11
CA PHE A 12 -1.06 -9.21 15.99
C PHE A 12 -1.46 -10.54 15.34
N GLN A 13 -2.75 -10.70 15.08
CA GLN A 13 -3.34 -11.98 14.65
C GLN A 13 -3.93 -11.95 13.24
N ASP A 14 -4.11 -10.76 12.68
CA ASP A 14 -4.60 -10.56 11.33
C ASP A 14 -3.60 -9.70 10.58
N ILE A 15 -2.86 -10.33 9.67
CA ILE A 15 -1.70 -9.72 9.02
C ILE A 15 -1.73 -10.04 7.53
N THR A 16 -1.75 -8.98 6.73
CA THR A 16 -1.62 -9.05 5.28
C THR A 16 -0.20 -8.74 4.86
N LEU A 17 0.45 -9.66 4.15
CA LEU A 17 1.70 -9.36 3.45
C LEU A 17 1.36 -8.60 2.15
N GLY A 18 1.50 -7.28 2.15
CA GLY A 18 1.04 -6.37 1.09
C GLY A 18 1.76 -6.42 -0.27
N ILE A 19 2.42 -7.53 -0.60
CA ILE A 19 3.11 -7.77 -1.88
C ILE A 19 3.12 -9.28 -2.18
N PRO A 20 3.08 -9.72 -3.46
CA PRO A 20 3.30 -11.11 -3.80
C PRO A 20 4.62 -11.64 -3.22
N PHE A 21 4.57 -12.87 -2.70
CA PHE A 21 5.70 -13.47 -2.01
C PHE A 21 6.66 -14.17 -2.99
N GLY A 22 7.90 -14.40 -2.54
CA GLY A 22 8.89 -15.21 -3.27
C GLY A 22 9.15 -16.56 -2.60
N THR A 23 9.74 -17.49 -3.35
CA THR A 23 10.09 -18.85 -2.85
C THR A 23 10.96 -18.83 -1.59
N HIS A 24 11.83 -17.83 -1.45
CA HIS A 24 12.68 -17.63 -0.28
C HIS A 24 11.90 -17.39 1.04
N GLN A 25 10.60 -17.11 0.97
CA GLN A 25 9.75 -16.80 2.12
C GLN A 25 8.90 -18.00 2.58
N LEU A 26 8.83 -19.09 1.81
CA LEU A 26 7.87 -20.19 2.04
C LEU A 26 8.00 -20.85 3.42
N ASN A 27 9.23 -21.09 3.90
CA ASN A 27 9.45 -21.66 5.23
C ASN A 27 8.93 -20.74 6.33
N ASP A 28 9.15 -19.44 6.19
CA ASP A 28 8.66 -18.46 7.15
C ASP A 28 7.12 -18.35 7.07
N LEU A 29 6.54 -18.31 5.86
CA LEU A 29 5.10 -18.25 5.68
C LEU A 29 4.41 -19.46 6.33
N ALA A 30 4.94 -20.67 6.13
CA ALA A 30 4.39 -21.88 6.74
C ALA A 30 4.52 -21.89 8.27
N ALA A 31 5.62 -21.37 8.81
CA ALA A 31 5.80 -21.25 10.26
C ALA A 31 4.82 -20.23 10.86
N TYR A 32 4.67 -19.08 10.22
CA TYR A 32 3.83 -18.00 10.73
C TYR A 32 2.33 -18.22 10.50
N SER A 33 1.93 -18.97 9.47
CA SER A 33 0.54 -19.39 9.29
C SER A 33 0.00 -20.23 10.44
N GLN A 34 0.88 -20.90 11.19
CA GLN A 34 0.51 -21.68 12.38
C GLN A 34 0.51 -20.83 13.65
N LYS A 35 1.06 -19.61 13.59
CA LYS A 35 1.24 -18.71 14.74
C LYS A 35 0.19 -17.62 14.82
N VAL A 36 -0.27 -17.13 13.67
CA VAL A 36 -1.32 -16.10 13.58
C VAL A 36 -2.63 -16.69 13.11
N ARG A 37 -3.75 -16.13 13.56
CA ARG A 37 -5.08 -16.58 13.16
C ARG A 37 -5.35 -16.40 11.66
N ASN A 38 -5.02 -15.24 11.12
CA ASN A 38 -5.24 -14.88 9.73
C ASN A 38 -3.92 -14.41 9.12
N LEU A 39 -3.28 -15.28 8.34
CA LEU A 39 -2.16 -14.90 7.47
C LEU A 39 -2.68 -14.69 6.05
N ASN A 40 -2.79 -13.42 5.65
CA ASN A 40 -3.31 -13.04 4.34
C ASN A 40 -2.17 -12.74 3.38
N LEU A 41 -2.20 -13.33 2.19
CA LEU A 41 -1.17 -13.17 1.16
C LEU A 41 -1.80 -12.64 -0.13
N LEU A 42 -1.02 -11.87 -0.88
CA LEU A 42 -1.41 -11.41 -2.21
C LEU A 42 -0.85 -12.39 -3.25
N VAL A 43 -1.68 -12.79 -4.21
CA VAL A 43 -1.29 -13.62 -5.35
C VAL A 43 -1.83 -13.05 -6.66
N ASP A 44 -1.08 -13.21 -7.74
CA ASP A 44 -1.47 -12.80 -9.10
C ASP A 44 -1.08 -13.84 -10.16
N LEU A 45 -0.68 -15.05 -9.72
CA LEU A 45 -0.25 -16.17 -10.57
C LEU A 45 -0.69 -17.50 -9.93
N GLU A 46 -1.00 -18.51 -10.75
CA GLU A 46 -1.39 -19.85 -10.31
C GLU A 46 -0.22 -20.60 -9.62
N GLU A 47 1.01 -20.28 -10.01
CA GLU A 47 2.24 -20.82 -9.41
C GLU A 47 2.35 -20.46 -7.93
N HIS A 48 1.84 -19.30 -7.50
CA HIS A 48 1.81 -18.96 -6.07
C HIS A 48 0.98 -19.96 -5.27
N VAL A 49 -0.17 -20.39 -5.79
CA VAL A 49 -1.02 -21.40 -5.14
C VAL A 49 -0.29 -22.73 -5.06
N SER A 50 0.34 -23.15 -6.16
CA SER A 50 1.10 -24.40 -6.22
C SER A 50 2.29 -24.43 -5.24
N LEU A 51 2.99 -23.29 -5.06
CA LEU A 51 4.07 -23.16 -4.09
C LEU A 51 3.58 -23.31 -2.64
N LEU A 52 2.42 -22.73 -2.32
CA LEU A 52 1.85 -22.80 -0.97
C LEU A 52 1.33 -24.20 -0.64
N GLU A 53 0.77 -24.92 -1.62
CA GLU A 53 0.35 -26.32 -1.48
C GLU A 53 1.51 -27.27 -1.17
N GLY A 54 2.72 -26.93 -1.61
CA GLY A 54 3.94 -27.65 -1.24
C GLY A 54 4.36 -27.49 0.23
N THR A 55 3.68 -26.61 0.99
CA THR A 55 3.99 -26.32 2.39
C THR A 55 2.94 -26.89 3.35
N LYS A 56 3.25 -26.91 4.66
CA LYS A 56 2.31 -27.34 5.72
C LYS A 56 1.55 -26.17 6.37
N GLY A 57 1.48 -25.02 5.70
CA GLY A 57 0.77 -23.85 6.21
C GLY A 57 -0.68 -23.75 5.73
N HIS A 58 -1.44 -22.82 6.31
CA HIS A 58 -2.79 -22.45 5.90
C HIS A 58 -2.84 -20.95 5.60
N TYR A 59 -3.39 -20.56 4.45
CA TYR A 59 -3.25 -19.18 3.97
C TYR A 59 -4.59 -18.63 3.49
N ASN A 60 -4.87 -17.38 3.83
CA ASN A 60 -5.93 -16.61 3.20
C ASN A 60 -5.33 -15.88 2.00
N LEU A 61 -5.94 -15.98 0.83
CA LEU A 61 -5.41 -15.40 -0.39
C LEU A 61 -6.32 -14.30 -0.92
N PHE A 62 -5.73 -13.14 -1.15
CA PHE A 62 -6.29 -12.11 -2.01
C PHE A 62 -5.71 -12.25 -3.41
N ILE A 63 -6.54 -12.12 -4.44
CA ILE A 63 -6.03 -11.86 -5.77
C ILE A 63 -5.65 -10.38 -5.86
N LYS A 64 -4.40 -10.11 -6.21
CA LYS A 64 -3.92 -8.75 -6.48
C LYS A 64 -4.46 -8.33 -7.85
N ILE A 65 -5.22 -7.25 -7.86
CA ILE A 65 -5.75 -6.65 -9.09
C ILE A 65 -4.99 -5.37 -9.38
N ASP A 66 -4.61 -5.19 -10.64
CA ASP A 66 -4.11 -3.93 -11.17
C ASP A 66 -5.28 -3.12 -11.73
N THR A 67 -5.55 -1.98 -11.09
CA THR A 67 -6.57 -1.02 -11.50
C THR A 67 -5.97 0.24 -12.13
N GLY A 68 -4.77 0.13 -12.73
CA GLY A 68 -4.09 1.21 -13.45
C GLY A 68 -2.77 1.68 -12.81
N TYR A 69 -2.29 1.03 -11.75
CA TYR A 69 -0.99 1.36 -11.17
C TYR A 69 0.18 0.67 -11.90
N HIS A 70 -0.08 -0.47 -12.56
CA HIS A 70 0.90 -1.16 -13.40
C HIS A 70 2.17 -1.59 -12.67
N ARG A 71 2.05 -1.89 -11.36
CA ARG A 71 3.16 -2.38 -10.53
C ARG A 71 3.13 -3.90 -10.34
N ALA A 72 1.97 -4.44 -9.97
CA ALA A 72 1.73 -5.85 -9.72
C ALA A 72 0.22 -6.11 -9.72
N GLY A 73 -0.18 -7.37 -9.92
CA GLY A 73 -1.58 -7.77 -10.05
C GLY A 73 -1.99 -8.07 -11.49
N ILE A 74 -3.08 -8.81 -11.60
CA ILE A 74 -3.74 -9.09 -12.88
C ILE A 74 -4.56 -7.85 -13.26
N ASP A 75 -4.49 -7.44 -14.53
CA ASP A 75 -5.28 -6.31 -15.03
C ASP A 75 -6.78 -6.54 -14.76
N ALA A 76 -7.45 -5.51 -14.23
CA ALA A 76 -8.86 -5.60 -13.83
C ALA A 76 -9.83 -5.92 -14.99
N SER A 77 -9.38 -5.80 -16.25
CA SER A 77 -10.15 -6.20 -17.43
C SER A 77 -9.92 -7.65 -17.87
N ASP A 78 -8.88 -8.33 -17.37
CA ASP A 78 -8.60 -9.73 -17.67
C ASP A 78 -9.39 -10.67 -16.74
N PHE A 79 -10.71 -10.68 -16.94
CA PHE A 79 -11.62 -11.50 -16.15
C PHE A 79 -11.31 -13.00 -16.25
N ASP A 80 -10.87 -13.48 -17.41
CA ASP A 80 -10.57 -14.90 -17.63
C ASP A 80 -9.43 -15.36 -16.70
N SER A 81 -8.32 -14.60 -16.65
CA SER A 81 -7.21 -14.92 -15.75
C SER A 81 -7.60 -14.82 -14.28
N ILE A 82 -8.41 -13.81 -13.90
CA ILE A 82 -8.87 -13.63 -12.52
C ILE A 82 -9.78 -14.78 -12.08
N ILE A 83 -10.77 -15.16 -12.91
CA ILE A 83 -11.69 -16.26 -12.64
C ILE A 83 -10.92 -17.58 -12.56
N LYS A 84 -9.96 -17.80 -13.46
CA LYS A 84 -9.11 -18.99 -13.45
C LYS A 84 -8.30 -19.09 -12.16
N LEU A 85 -7.65 -18.01 -11.74
CA LEU A 85 -6.87 -17.98 -10.51
C LEU A 85 -7.76 -18.16 -9.27
N ALA A 86 -8.92 -17.51 -9.21
CA ALA A 86 -9.86 -17.66 -8.10
C ALA A 86 -10.35 -19.11 -7.97
N THR A 87 -10.69 -19.73 -9.11
CA THR A 87 -11.06 -21.16 -9.16
C THR A 87 -9.91 -22.05 -8.68
N ARG A 88 -8.68 -21.74 -9.08
CA ARG A 88 -7.49 -22.49 -8.65
C ARG A 88 -7.27 -22.41 -7.14
N ILE A 89 -7.53 -21.25 -6.54
CA ILE A 89 -7.44 -21.04 -5.09
C ILE A 89 -8.53 -21.84 -4.36
N THR A 90 -9.78 -21.82 -4.83
CA THR A 90 -10.89 -22.54 -4.16
C THR A 90 -10.74 -24.05 -4.20
N GLN A 91 -9.96 -24.59 -5.14
CA GLN A 91 -9.62 -26.01 -5.23
C GLN A 91 -8.42 -26.42 -4.36
N SER A 92 -7.73 -25.46 -3.75
CA SER A 92 -6.53 -25.73 -2.97
C SER A 92 -6.86 -26.35 -1.60
N PRO A 93 -6.12 -27.38 -1.15
CA PRO A 93 -6.37 -28.01 0.15
C PRO A 93 -5.95 -27.13 1.35
N ASN A 94 -5.09 -26.13 1.15
CA ASN A 94 -4.54 -25.32 2.23
C ASN A 94 -4.58 -23.81 1.99
N CYS A 95 -5.16 -23.37 0.88
CA CYS A 95 -5.43 -21.96 0.62
C CYS A 95 -6.93 -21.68 0.65
N HIS A 96 -7.30 -20.54 1.22
CA HIS A 96 -8.67 -20.05 1.27
C HIS A 96 -8.77 -18.76 0.44
N PHE A 97 -9.72 -18.70 -0.50
CA PHE A 97 -9.96 -17.48 -1.26
C PHE A 97 -10.68 -16.45 -0.37
N LEU A 98 -9.97 -15.37 -0.02
CA LEU A 98 -10.47 -14.31 0.86
C LEU A 98 -11.11 -13.15 0.08
N GLY A 99 -10.61 -12.88 -1.14
CA GLY A 99 -11.22 -11.91 -2.04
C GLY A 99 -10.21 -11.17 -2.92
N LEU A 100 -10.44 -9.86 -3.10
CA LEU A 100 -9.70 -9.01 -4.02
C LEU A 100 -8.94 -7.90 -3.30
N TYR A 101 -7.74 -7.57 -3.77
CA TYR A 101 -6.92 -6.49 -3.24
C TYR A 101 -6.33 -5.62 -4.36
N SER A 102 -6.59 -4.31 -4.34
CA SER A 102 -5.94 -3.33 -5.22
C SER A 102 -5.13 -2.32 -4.41
N HIS A 103 -4.24 -1.59 -5.08
CA HIS A 103 -3.58 -0.43 -4.51
C HIS A 103 -3.42 0.65 -5.57
N ALA A 104 -4.21 1.72 -5.46
CA ALA A 104 -4.13 2.90 -6.32
C ALA A 104 -2.89 3.78 -6.04
N GLY A 105 -1.68 3.23 -6.22
CA GLY A 105 -0.43 3.97 -6.02
C GLY A 105 -0.24 5.15 -6.98
N HIS A 106 -0.87 5.12 -8.15
CA HIS A 106 -0.84 6.22 -9.13
C HIS A 106 -1.64 7.45 -8.69
N SER A 107 -2.37 7.38 -7.56
CA SER A 107 -2.97 8.55 -6.90
C SER A 107 -1.94 9.57 -6.42
N TYR A 108 -0.69 9.16 -6.21
CA TYR A 108 0.40 10.06 -5.79
C TYR A 108 0.90 10.99 -6.90
N ASP A 109 0.64 10.62 -8.16
CA ASP A 109 1.14 11.33 -9.35
C ASP A 109 0.05 12.15 -10.05
N GLN A 110 -1.11 12.32 -9.41
CA GLN A 110 -2.24 13.06 -9.98
C GLN A 110 -2.09 14.57 -9.78
N PRO A 111 -2.51 15.40 -10.76
CA PRO A 111 -2.26 16.83 -10.72
C PRO A 111 -3.27 17.63 -9.89
N SER A 112 -4.38 17.03 -9.46
CA SER A 112 -5.40 17.70 -8.65
C SER A 112 -6.14 16.74 -7.70
N ILE A 113 -6.83 17.32 -6.70
CA ILE A 113 -7.70 16.58 -5.78
C ILE A 113 -8.79 15.81 -6.53
N ASP A 114 -9.40 16.43 -7.55
CA ASP A 114 -10.45 15.79 -8.35
C ASP A 114 -9.92 14.58 -9.12
N ASP A 115 -8.67 14.65 -9.61
CA ASP A 115 -8.00 13.52 -10.27
C ASP A 115 -7.70 12.38 -9.28
N VAL A 116 -7.31 12.69 -8.03
CA VAL A 116 -7.13 11.68 -6.98
C VAL A 116 -8.46 11.00 -6.64
N ILE A 117 -9.54 11.77 -6.51
CA ILE A 117 -10.88 11.23 -6.24
C ILE A 117 -11.34 10.36 -7.42
N ARG A 118 -11.07 10.78 -8.67
CA ARG A 118 -11.36 9.97 -9.85
C ARG A 118 -10.63 8.64 -9.79
N VAL A 119 -9.33 8.63 -9.51
CA VAL A 119 -8.53 7.39 -9.35
C VAL A 119 -9.12 6.47 -8.29
N ALA A 120 -9.53 7.00 -7.14
CA ALA A 120 -10.15 6.21 -6.07
C ALA A 120 -11.47 5.55 -6.51
N ARG A 121 -12.30 6.29 -7.25
CA ARG A 121 -13.57 5.78 -7.81
C ARG A 121 -13.33 4.76 -8.91
N GLU A 122 -12.35 4.98 -9.78
CA GLU A 122 -11.95 4.03 -10.82
C GLU A 122 -11.45 2.70 -10.21
N GLU A 123 -10.63 2.76 -9.16
CA GLU A 123 -10.21 1.57 -8.38
C GLU A 123 -11.44 0.84 -7.81
N ARG A 124 -12.32 1.54 -7.09
CA ARG A 124 -13.55 0.98 -6.52
C ARG A 124 -14.42 0.31 -7.58
N ASP A 125 -14.71 1.02 -8.67
CA ASP A 125 -15.63 0.54 -9.71
C ASP A 125 -15.04 -0.65 -10.47
N ALA A 126 -13.72 -0.65 -10.73
CA ALA A 126 -13.04 -1.79 -11.32
C ALA A 126 -13.12 -3.03 -10.41
N MET A 127 -12.85 -2.86 -9.12
CA MET A 127 -12.91 -3.95 -8.15
C MET A 127 -14.34 -4.49 -7.99
N ALA A 128 -15.36 -3.62 -8.03
CA ALA A 128 -16.76 -4.02 -8.02
C ALA A 128 -17.12 -4.86 -9.27
N ARG A 129 -16.66 -4.46 -10.46
CA ARG A 129 -16.87 -5.26 -11.70
C ARG A 129 -16.21 -6.63 -11.61
N VAL A 130 -14.96 -6.70 -11.14
CA VAL A 130 -14.25 -7.98 -10.95
C VAL A 130 -14.99 -8.87 -9.96
N ARG A 131 -15.47 -8.29 -8.84
CA ARG A 131 -16.29 -9.01 -7.87
C ARG A 131 -17.56 -9.59 -8.52
N SER A 132 -18.31 -8.78 -9.26
CA SER A 132 -19.52 -9.26 -9.94
C SER A 132 -19.22 -10.41 -10.91
N ALA A 133 -18.15 -10.29 -11.70
CA ALA A 133 -17.76 -11.35 -12.64
C ALA A 133 -17.43 -12.68 -11.93
N LEU A 134 -16.77 -12.62 -10.77
CA LEU A 134 -16.51 -13.81 -9.94
C LEU A 134 -17.80 -14.40 -9.36
N GLU A 135 -18.67 -13.56 -8.81
CA GLU A 135 -19.94 -14.00 -8.21
C GLU A 135 -20.90 -14.61 -9.26
N GLU A 136 -20.94 -14.07 -10.48
CA GLU A 136 -21.67 -14.63 -11.63
C GLU A 136 -21.15 -16.03 -12.03
N ASN A 137 -19.88 -16.31 -11.76
CA ASN A 137 -19.26 -17.62 -11.95
C ASN A 137 -19.32 -18.50 -10.68
N GLY A 138 -20.14 -18.13 -9.69
CA GLY A 138 -20.37 -18.91 -8.47
C GLY A 138 -19.22 -18.85 -7.45
N ILE A 139 -18.28 -17.90 -7.60
CA ILE A 139 -17.17 -17.71 -6.68
C ILE A 139 -17.50 -16.53 -5.75
N ALA A 140 -17.74 -16.81 -4.48
CA ALA A 140 -17.99 -15.77 -3.50
C ALA A 140 -16.76 -14.88 -3.29
N VAL A 141 -16.97 -13.56 -3.17
CA VAL A 141 -15.91 -12.58 -2.88
C VAL A 141 -16.24 -11.86 -1.57
N PRO A 142 -15.80 -12.39 -0.42
CA PRO A 142 -16.14 -11.83 0.88
C PRO A 142 -15.54 -10.44 1.14
N ILE A 143 -14.32 -10.21 0.67
CA ILE A 143 -13.58 -8.97 0.92
C ILE A 143 -13.11 -8.35 -0.40
N VAL A 144 -13.46 -7.07 -0.58
CA VAL A 144 -12.82 -6.18 -1.54
C VAL A 144 -12.02 -5.15 -0.75
N SER A 145 -10.72 -5.09 -0.96
CA SER A 145 -9.80 -4.19 -0.28
C SER A 145 -9.12 -3.23 -1.26
N CYS A 146 -9.24 -1.93 -0.99
CA CYS A 146 -8.76 -0.85 -1.87
C CYS A 146 -7.99 0.21 -1.09
N GLY A 147 -7.22 1.02 -1.79
CA GLY A 147 -6.81 2.31 -1.25
C GLY A 147 -5.33 2.64 -1.32
N SER A 148 -5.09 3.90 -0.97
CA SER A 148 -3.82 4.59 -0.82
C SER A 148 -4.06 5.74 0.16
N THR A 149 -3.03 6.31 0.77
CA THR A 149 -3.25 7.48 1.65
C THR A 149 -3.95 8.64 0.93
N PRO A 150 -3.59 9.02 -0.32
CA PRO A 150 -4.33 10.05 -1.02
C PRO A 150 -5.80 9.72 -1.26
N ALA A 151 -6.09 8.52 -1.79
CA ALA A 151 -7.44 8.08 -2.10
C ALA A 151 -8.31 8.02 -0.84
N CYS A 152 -7.81 7.38 0.23
CA CYS A 152 -8.56 7.22 1.48
C CYS A 152 -8.75 8.53 2.25
N SER A 153 -7.92 9.55 2.03
CA SER A 153 -8.09 10.86 2.68
C SER A 153 -9.10 11.76 1.96
N LEU A 154 -9.31 11.56 0.65
CA LEU A 154 -10.09 12.48 -0.19
C LEU A 154 -11.40 11.89 -0.71
N ASN A 155 -11.47 10.57 -0.94
CA ASN A 155 -12.68 9.93 -1.43
C ASN A 155 -13.56 9.45 -0.27
N GLU A 156 -14.84 9.83 -0.30
CA GLU A 156 -15.83 9.44 0.71
C GLU A 156 -16.66 8.21 0.31
N ASP A 157 -16.79 7.96 -1.00
CA ASP A 157 -17.67 6.90 -1.51
C ASP A 157 -16.90 5.61 -1.79
N TRP A 158 -16.98 4.68 -0.85
CA TRP A 158 -16.40 3.34 -0.89
C TRP A 158 -17.47 2.25 -1.02
N THR A 159 -18.61 2.56 -1.65
CA THR A 159 -19.69 1.59 -1.83
C THR A 159 -19.20 0.29 -2.47
N GLY A 160 -19.50 -0.84 -1.84
CA GLY A 160 -19.08 -2.17 -2.30
C GLY A 160 -17.67 -2.62 -1.89
N VAL A 161 -16.87 -1.72 -1.31
CA VAL A 161 -15.56 -2.03 -0.71
C VAL A 161 -15.75 -2.39 0.76
N ASN A 162 -15.09 -3.46 1.20
CA ASN A 162 -15.22 -3.98 2.57
C ASN A 162 -14.11 -3.45 3.49
N GLU A 163 -12.95 -3.17 2.92
CA GLU A 163 -11.75 -2.72 3.62
C GLU A 163 -11.08 -1.59 2.84
N ILE A 164 -10.63 -0.56 3.55
CA ILE A 164 -9.69 0.41 3.00
C ILE A 164 -8.34 0.28 3.70
N HIS A 165 -7.24 0.35 2.94
CA HIS A 165 -5.88 0.35 3.49
C HIS A 165 -5.14 1.65 3.16
N ALA A 166 -4.57 2.25 4.20
CA ALA A 166 -3.69 3.40 4.09
C ALA A 166 -2.58 3.26 5.14
N GLY A 167 -1.38 3.74 4.81
CA GLY A 167 -0.21 3.65 5.69
C GLY A 167 0.35 5.01 6.08
N ASN A 168 0.69 5.82 5.08
CA ASN A 168 1.39 7.10 5.27
C ASN A 168 0.60 8.10 6.14
N TYR A 169 -0.74 8.06 6.10
CA TYR A 169 -1.65 8.98 6.80
C TYR A 169 -1.39 9.09 8.32
N CYS A 170 -0.78 8.06 8.95
CA CYS A 170 -0.46 8.11 10.38
C CYS A 170 0.54 9.23 10.72
N CYS A 171 1.37 9.61 9.74
CA CYS A 171 2.33 10.70 9.86
C CYS A 171 2.04 11.85 8.90
N TYR A 172 1.46 11.57 7.73
CA TYR A 172 1.51 12.43 6.56
C TYR A 172 2.92 12.96 6.28
N ASP A 173 3.07 13.78 5.24
CA ASP A 173 4.32 14.45 4.91
C ASP A 173 4.03 15.64 3.98
N ARG A 174 5.08 16.28 3.47
CA ARG A 174 4.97 17.46 2.59
C ARG A 174 4.37 17.11 1.23
N MET A 175 4.59 15.90 0.74
CA MET A 175 3.98 15.43 -0.51
C MET A 175 2.47 15.30 -0.34
N GLN A 176 2.00 14.74 0.77
CA GLN A 176 0.55 14.64 1.06
C GLN A 176 -0.15 16.00 1.18
N VAL A 177 0.55 17.01 1.70
CA VAL A 177 0.05 18.38 1.71
C VAL A 177 -0.03 18.95 0.29
N ALA A 178 0.99 18.71 -0.54
CA ALA A 178 1.00 19.14 -1.94
C ALA A 178 -0.09 18.46 -2.78
N ILE A 179 -0.38 17.18 -2.54
CA ILE A 179 -1.48 16.44 -3.19
C ILE A 179 -2.86 16.95 -2.71
N GLY A 180 -2.93 17.56 -1.52
CA GLY A 180 -4.17 18.01 -0.89
C GLY A 180 -4.81 16.97 0.04
N SER A 181 -4.19 15.80 0.23
CA SER A 181 -4.64 14.75 1.13
C SER A 181 -4.45 15.09 2.62
N CYS A 182 -3.65 16.12 2.90
CA CYS A 182 -3.43 16.68 4.22
C CYS A 182 -3.56 18.20 4.16
N ALA A 183 -4.34 18.82 5.05
CA ALA A 183 -4.66 20.24 4.96
C ALA A 183 -3.45 21.17 5.13
N SER A 184 -2.45 20.76 5.92
CA SER A 184 -1.30 21.61 6.23
C SER A 184 -0.12 20.80 6.73
N GLU A 185 1.10 21.28 6.50
CA GLU A 185 2.31 20.71 7.12
C GLU A 185 2.24 20.71 8.65
N ARG A 186 1.36 21.51 9.27
CA ARG A 186 1.11 21.47 10.72
C ARG A 186 0.46 20.16 11.19
N ASN A 187 -0.31 19.49 10.33
CA ASN A 187 -0.97 18.22 10.63
C ASN A 187 -0.03 17.01 10.51
N ASN A 188 1.11 17.16 9.85
CA ASN A 188 2.10 16.08 9.78
C ASN A 188 2.57 15.75 11.21
N ALA A 189 2.72 14.48 11.56
CA ALA A 189 3.17 14.07 12.90
C ALA A 189 4.69 13.90 13.00
N ALA A 190 5.36 13.56 11.90
CA ALA A 190 6.81 13.31 11.88
C ALA A 190 7.61 14.59 11.58
N ARG A 191 8.66 14.88 12.37
CA ARG A 191 9.63 15.95 12.13
C ARG A 191 11.04 15.48 12.41
N LEU A 192 12.01 16.03 11.70
CA LEU A 192 13.42 15.86 11.99
C LEU A 192 13.94 17.12 12.71
N LEU A 193 14.41 16.95 13.96
CA LEU A 193 15.08 18.02 14.68
C LEU A 193 16.51 18.15 14.17
N MET A 194 16.89 19.37 13.81
CA MET A 194 18.22 19.70 13.31
C MET A 194 18.84 20.81 14.16
N ARG A 195 20.15 20.77 14.33
CA ARG A 195 20.93 21.84 14.96
C ARG A 195 21.66 22.63 13.89
N VAL A 196 21.67 23.95 14.05
CA VAL A 196 22.57 24.82 13.30
C VAL A 196 24.00 24.55 13.76
N LEU A 197 24.86 24.15 12.84
CA LEU A 197 26.28 23.90 13.08
C LEU A 197 27.12 25.11 12.69
N SER A 198 26.83 25.69 11.53
CA SER A 198 27.58 26.83 10.98
C SER A 198 26.67 27.75 10.19
N VAL A 199 27.00 29.04 10.15
CA VAL A 199 26.35 30.04 9.30
C VAL A 199 27.40 30.60 8.34
N TYR A 200 27.06 30.65 7.04
CA TYR A 200 27.94 31.15 5.99
C TYR A 200 27.33 32.37 5.29
N PRO A 201 27.55 33.60 5.80
CA PRO A 201 26.96 34.81 5.24
C PRO A 201 27.30 35.07 3.77
N SER A 202 28.53 34.76 3.34
CA SER A 202 29.00 34.99 1.96
C SER A 202 28.22 34.21 0.89
N ARG A 203 27.55 33.13 1.29
CA ARG A 203 26.74 32.26 0.41
C ARG A 203 25.30 32.11 0.91
N ASN A 204 24.89 32.95 1.85
CA ASN A 204 23.54 32.97 2.43
C ASN A 204 22.99 31.58 2.82
N THR A 205 23.79 30.77 3.50
CA THR A 205 23.43 29.39 3.85
C THR A 205 23.70 29.07 5.32
N ILE A 206 22.89 28.16 5.85
CA ILE A 206 23.03 27.57 7.18
C ILE A 206 23.36 26.10 6.99
N LEU A 207 24.40 25.60 7.66
CA LEU A 207 24.69 24.18 7.73
C LEU A 207 24.05 23.60 8.98
N THR A 208 23.37 22.46 8.82
CA THR A 208 22.79 21.70 9.93
C THR A 208 23.40 20.30 10.01
N ASP A 209 23.09 19.57 11.08
CA ASP A 209 23.35 18.13 11.21
C ASP A 209 22.33 17.26 10.44
N GLY A 210 21.36 17.88 9.75
CA GLY A 210 20.32 17.22 8.96
C GLY A 210 20.70 17.04 7.48
N GLY A 211 21.47 16.00 7.18
CA GLY A 211 21.84 15.62 5.80
C GLY A 211 20.99 14.51 5.20
N GLY A 212 21.45 13.95 4.08
CA GLY A 212 20.74 12.87 3.38
C GLY A 212 20.64 11.53 4.13
N ILE A 213 21.38 11.36 5.23
CA ILE A 213 21.24 10.18 6.10
C ILE A 213 19.97 10.29 6.96
N PRO A 214 19.79 11.32 7.81
CA PRO A 214 18.58 11.42 8.63
C PRO A 214 17.33 11.85 7.84
N LEU A 215 17.47 12.58 6.72
CA LEU A 215 16.33 13.11 5.95
C LEU A 215 15.92 12.22 4.76
N SER A 216 16.78 11.28 4.34
CA SER A 216 16.77 10.63 3.03
C SER A 216 17.12 11.57 1.87
N LYS A 217 17.11 11.02 0.64
CA LYS A 217 17.30 11.78 -0.62
C LYS A 217 15.99 12.11 -1.32
N ASP A 218 14.86 11.71 -0.75
CA ASP A 218 13.55 11.89 -1.35
C ASP A 218 13.10 13.35 -1.24
N LYS A 219 12.51 13.87 -2.32
CA LYS A 219 11.90 15.20 -2.37
C LYS A 219 10.36 15.15 -2.48
N GLY A 220 9.78 13.97 -2.69
CA GLY A 220 8.35 13.79 -2.94
C GLY A 220 7.87 14.57 -4.17
N GLY A 221 8.70 14.66 -5.22
CA GLY A 221 8.40 15.47 -6.41
C GLY A 221 8.47 17.00 -6.21
N LEU A 222 8.84 17.47 -5.01
CA LEU A 222 8.93 18.89 -4.69
C LEU A 222 10.31 19.47 -5.04
N GLU A 223 10.42 20.80 -5.05
CA GLU A 223 11.66 21.50 -5.44
C GLU A 223 12.82 21.24 -4.45
N ASN A 224 12.52 21.02 -3.17
CA ASN A 224 13.49 20.97 -2.07
C ASN A 224 13.21 19.82 -1.07
N TRP A 225 14.19 19.49 -0.21
CA TRP A 225 14.16 18.33 0.68
C TRP A 225 13.39 18.55 1.99
N GLY A 226 13.01 19.79 2.32
CA GLY A 226 12.32 20.09 3.57
C GLY A 226 11.96 21.56 3.70
N SER A 227 10.86 21.82 4.40
CA SER A 227 10.50 23.13 4.93
C SER A 227 10.99 23.26 6.38
N VAL A 228 11.23 24.50 6.83
CA VAL A 228 11.55 24.77 8.24
C VAL A 228 10.31 25.30 8.94
N ARG A 229 9.89 24.62 10.01
CA ARG A 229 8.70 25.00 10.78
C ARG A 229 8.85 26.43 11.30
N ASP A 230 7.79 27.22 11.11
CA ASP A 230 7.69 28.63 11.51
C ASP A 230 8.69 29.58 10.83
N HIS A 231 9.39 29.10 9.79
CA HIS A 231 10.37 29.84 8.97
C HIS A 231 10.13 29.58 7.47
N PRO A 232 9.06 30.14 6.87
CA PRO A 232 8.72 29.93 5.46
C PRO A 232 9.78 30.43 4.47
N GLU A 233 10.68 31.31 4.91
CA GLU A 233 11.82 31.82 4.16
C GLU A 233 12.97 30.80 4.02
N LEU A 234 12.95 29.72 4.80
CA LEU A 234 14.00 28.70 4.84
C LEU A 234 13.53 27.37 4.22
N PHE A 235 14.44 26.71 3.50
CA PHE A 235 14.24 25.38 2.95
C PHE A 235 15.54 24.56 2.97
N VAL A 236 15.42 23.24 2.94
CA VAL A 236 16.56 22.32 2.88
C VAL A 236 17.04 22.17 1.44
N ALA A 237 18.27 22.60 1.19
CA ALA A 237 18.96 22.50 -0.10
C ALA A 237 20.15 21.51 -0.03
N LYS A 238 20.76 21.23 -1.19
CA LYS A 238 21.94 20.36 -1.32
C LYS A 238 23.23 21.08 -0.90
#